data_AF-A0A0F5NDX2-F1
#
_entry.id   AF-A0A0F5NDX2-F1
#
_cell.length_a   1.000
_cell.length_b   1.000
_cell.length_c   1.000
_cell.angle_alpha   90.00
_cell.angle_beta   90.00
_cell.angle_gamma   90.00
#
_symmetry.space_group_name_H-M   'P 1'
#
loop_
_entity.id
_entity.type
_entity.pdbx_description
1 polymer ?
#
loop_
_entity_poly.entity_id
_entity_poly.type
_entity_poly.pdbx_seq_one_letter_code
_entity_poly.pdbx_strand_id
1 'polypeptide(L)' 'MFVCLCNGVTSQTVTEAVEAGACTTKDVAQACGAGADCGRCRRTVQAMLRSPNPNGETRPS' A
#
# COMPACT_ATOMS: atom_id res chain seq x y z
N MET A 1 11.28 -1.48 4.91
CA MET A 1 11.98 -1.02 3.68
C MET A 1 11.24 0.19 3.12
N PHE A 2 11.90 1.13 2.42
CA PHE A 2 11.19 2.17 1.66
C PHE A 2 10.46 1.56 0.45
N VAL A 3 9.18 1.88 0.34
CA VAL A 3 8.34 1.50 -0.80
C VAL A 3 8.23 2.65 -1.79
N CYS A 4 8.04 3.88 -1.31
CA CYS A 4 7.97 5.08 -2.14
C CYS A 4 9.10 6.05 -1.79
N LEU A 5 10.01 6.30 -2.73
CA LEU A 5 11.10 7.26 -2.53
C LEU A 5 10.67 8.72 -2.69
N CYS A 6 9.64 9.01 -3.50
CA CYS A 6 9.14 10.38 -3.66
C CYS A 6 8.61 10.96 -2.35
N ASN A 7 7.87 10.15 -1.59
CA ASN A 7 7.19 10.58 -0.36
C ASN A 7 7.78 9.96 0.90
N GLY A 8 8.93 9.28 0.81
CA GLY A 8 9.56 8.63 1.97
C GLY A 8 8.68 7.60 2.67
N VAL A 9 7.82 6.88 1.94
CA VAL A 9 6.87 5.93 2.53
C VAL A 9 7.52 4.56 2.70
N THR A 10 7.38 3.98 3.89
CA THR A 10 7.92 2.66 4.22
C THR A 10 6.89 1.55 4.02
N SER A 11 7.36 0.30 3.99
CA SER A 11 6.51 -0.90 3.98
C SER A 11 5.58 -0.94 5.18
N GLN A 12 6.04 -0.51 6.36
CA GLN A 12 5.21 -0.46 7.57
C GLN A 12 4.05 0.52 7.38
N THR A 13 4.31 1.73 6.89
CA THR A 13 3.27 2.73 6.60
C THR A 13 2.25 2.24 5.57
N VAL A 14 2.69 1.49 4.56
CA VAL A 14 1.76 0.86 3.59
C VAL A 14 0.92 -0.21 4.28
N THR A 15 1.52 -1.07 5.10
CA THR A 15 0.80 -2.09 5.89
C THR A 15 -0.23 -1.46 6.82
N GLU A 16 0.12 -0.38 7.53
CA GLU A 16 -0.82 0.35 8.39
C GLU A 16 -2.01 0.90 7.61
N ALA A 17 -1.79 1.45 6.40
CA ALA A 17 -2.88 1.89 5.53
C ALA A 17 -3.78 0.73 5.08
N VAL A 18 -3.18 -0.43 4.79
CA VAL A 18 -3.89 -1.68 4.44
C VAL A 18 -4.74 -2.16 5.61
N GLU A 19 -4.18 -2.21 6.83
CA GLU A 19 -4.86 -2.58 8.07
C GLU A 19 -5.99 -1.60 8.43
N ALA A 20 -5.80 -0.30 8.13
CA ALA A 20 -6.81 0.74 8.30
C ALA A 20 -7.92 0.70 7.21
N GLY A 21 -7.85 -0.22 6.25
CA GLY A 21 -8.93 -0.44 5.28
C GLY A 21 -8.63 -0.05 3.83
N ALA A 22 -7.43 0.42 3.49
CA ALA A 22 -7.09 0.73 2.10
C ALA A 22 -7.10 -0.55 1.23
N CYS A 23 -7.95 -0.61 0.21
CA CYS A 23 -8.11 -1.79 -0.67
C CYS A 23 -7.52 -1.57 -2.07
N THR A 24 -7.30 -0.31 -2.47
CA THR A 24 -6.75 0.03 -3.78
C THR A 24 -5.45 0.83 -3.65
N THR A 25 -4.65 0.86 -4.72
CA THR A 25 -3.46 1.73 -4.78
C THR A 25 -3.84 3.22 -4.67
N LYS A 26 -5.06 3.59 -5.03
CA LYS A 26 -5.59 4.94 -4.84
C LYS A 26 -5.84 5.23 -3.36
N ASP A 27 -6.42 4.29 -2.62
CA ASP A 27 -6.65 4.45 -1.18
C ASP A 27 -5.32 4.59 -0.43
N VAL A 28 -4.32 3.77 -0.77
CA VAL A 28 -2.98 3.89 -0.20
C VAL A 28 -2.35 5.25 -0.53
N ALA A 29 -2.49 5.73 -1.76
CA ALA A 29 -2.01 7.06 -2.13
C ALA A 29 -2.71 8.18 -1.35
N GLN A 30 -4.01 8.05 -1.07
CA GLN A 30 -4.74 9.02 -0.22
C GLN A 30 -4.32 8.93 1.25
N ALA A 31 -4.05 7.72 1.76
CA ALA A 31 -3.72 7.51 3.17
C ALA A 31 -2.29 7.97 3.52
N CYS A 32 -1.31 7.71 2.66
CA CYS A 32 0.10 7.96 2.98
C CYS A 32 0.95 8.50 1.82
N GLY A 33 0.34 8.82 0.67
CA GLY A 33 1.06 9.39 -0.47
C GLY A 33 1.80 8.39 -1.36
N ALA A 34 1.90 7.10 -0.99
CA ALA A 34 2.61 6.13 -1.82
C ALA A 34 1.94 5.96 -3.20
N GLY A 35 2.68 6.30 -4.26
CA GLY A 35 2.20 6.21 -5.64
C GLY A 35 1.47 7.45 -6.15
N ALA A 36 1.41 8.54 -5.38
CA ALA A 36 0.81 9.81 -5.81
C ALA A 36 1.62 10.51 -6.92
N ASP A 37 2.96 10.44 -6.89
CA ASP A 37 3.83 11.15 -7.85
C ASP A 37 4.26 10.29 -9.04
N CYS A 38 5.53 9.85 -9.08
CA CYS A 38 6.11 9.16 -10.24
C CYS A 38 5.55 7.76 -10.50
N GLY A 39 4.75 7.22 -9.57
CA GLY A 39 4.06 5.95 -9.70
C GLY A 39 4.93 4.68 -9.69
N ARG A 40 6.26 4.78 -9.62
CA ARG A 40 7.17 3.61 -9.68
C ARG A 40 6.90 2.55 -8.61
N CYS A 41 6.44 2.97 -7.44
CA CYS A 41 6.11 2.06 -6.34
C CYS A 41 4.73 1.39 -6.45
N ARG A 42 3.87 1.78 -7.42
CA ARG A 42 2.48 1.31 -7.49
C ARG A 42 2.37 -0.21 -7.65
N ARG A 43 3.28 -0.86 -8.39
CA ARG A 43 3.31 -2.33 -8.50
C ARG A 43 3.66 -3.00 -7.18
N THR A 44 4.61 -2.45 -6.43
CA THR A 44 4.98 -2.94 -5.09
C THR A 44 3.81 -2.79 -4.11
N VAL A 45 3.16 -1.62 -4.10
CA VAL A 45 1.96 -1.39 -3.28
C VAL A 45 0.84 -2.37 -3.65
N GLN A 46 0.61 -2.62 -4.95
CA GLN A 46 -0.38 -3.59 -5.40
C GLN A 46 -0.05 -5.02 -4.94
N ALA A 47 1.22 -5.41 -4.91
CA ALA A 47 1.63 -6.71 -4.39
C ALA A 47 1.34 -6.82 -2.88
N MET A 48 1.61 -5.77 -2.11
CA MET A 48 1.30 -5.72 -0.67
C MET A 48 -0.21 -5.79 -0.40
N LEU A 49 -1.03 -5.12 -1.21
CA LEU A 49 -2.49 -5.19 -1.13
C LEU A 49 -3.04 -6.60 -1.39
N ARG A 50 -2.36 -7.37 -2.26
CA ARG A 50 -2.73 -8.75 -2.60
C ARG A 50 -2.15 -9.80 -1.65
N SER A 51 -1.19 -9.42 -0.80
CA SER A 51 -0.66 -10.34 0.20
C SER A 51 -1.78 -10.75 1.16
N PRO A 52 -1.99 -12.06 1.40
CA PRO A 52 -2.99 -12.50 2.35
C PRO A 52 -2.65 -11.93 3.73
N ASN A 53 -3.66 -11.38 4.40
CA ASN A 53 -3.54 -11.06 5.82
C ASN A 53 -3.17 -12.37 6.55
N PRO A 54 -2.28 -12.41 7.57
CA PRO A 54 -1.98 -13.62 8.35
C PRO A 54 -3.20 -14.43 8.84
N ASN A 55 -4.39 -13.82 8.88
CA ASN A 55 -5.65 -14.47 9.24
C ASN A 55 -6.40 -15.15 8.08
N GLY A 56 -5.86 -15.15 6.85
CA GLY A 56 -6.46 -15.83 5.70
C GLY A 56 -7.70 -15.16 5.09
N GLU A 57 -8.05 -13.95 5.54
CA GLU A 57 -9.17 -13.18 5.00
C GLU A 57 -8.77 -12.52 3.67
N THR A 58 -9.40 -12.96 2.59
CA THR A 58 -9.36 -12.29 1.29
C THR A 58 -10.12 -10.97 1.38
N ARG A 59 -9.39 -9.85 1.30
CA ARG A 59 -9.99 -8.52 1.28
C ARG A 59 -10.74 -8.33 -0.06
N PRO A 60 -11.96 -7.77 -0.05
CA PRO A 60 -12.69 -7.50 -1.29
C PRO A 60 -11.89 -6.51 -2.16
N SER A 61 -11.84 -6.80 -3.46
CA SER A 61 -11.15 -5.98 -4.48
C SER A 61 -11.98 -4.79 -4.93
#